data_AF-A0A1A7KEY8-F1
#
_entry.id   AF-A0A1A7KEY8-F1
#
_cell.length_a   1.000
_cell.length_b   1.000
_cell.length_c   1.000
_cell.angle_alpha   90.00
_cell.angle_beta   90.00
_cell.angle_gamma   90.00
#
_symmetry.space_group_name_H-M   'P 1'
#
loop_
_entity.id
_entity.type
_entity.pdbx_description
1 polymer ?
#
loop_
_entity_poly.entity_id
_entity_poly.type
_entity_poly.pdbx_seq_one_letter_code
_entity_poly.pdbx_strand_id
1 'polypeptide(L)'
;MSFFGANIKTIRQAKGLSQQAFADLFDLTRGVIGAYEEGRSEPKISTLLTVVHYFNLDLDKFLTVPLTIDDLNKPENLEKFQLSFNSDLPYQENNIDNNIKYNSLQKALANIDLIYEFTESTLLLSNYNLGDFLFLIKSNILKQNPETLLFLEKGNLKYLSSIAKEDYHKKEVYKISGYLSFEQKNILSSILERIEILEKRGK
;
A
#
# COMPACT_ATOMS: atom_id res chain seq x y z
N MET A 1 -20.58 2.71 -22.78
CA MET A 1 -19.31 2.03 -23.11
C MET A 1 -18.23 2.65 -22.24
N SER A 2 -17.46 1.84 -21.53
CA SER A 2 -16.35 2.33 -20.68
C SER A 2 -15.11 2.65 -21.53
N PHE A 3 -14.20 3.46 -20.98
CA PHE A 3 -12.92 3.76 -21.63
C PHE A 3 -11.88 2.64 -21.52
N PHE A 4 -12.23 1.49 -20.92
CA PHE A 4 -11.31 0.39 -20.65
C PHE A 4 -10.47 -0.02 -21.89
N GLY A 5 -11.14 -0.31 -23.01
CA GLY A 5 -10.49 -0.78 -24.23
C GLY A 5 -9.48 0.22 -24.81
N ALA A 6 -9.89 1.49 -24.88
CA ALA A 6 -9.02 2.57 -25.33
C ALA A 6 -7.83 2.77 -24.38
N ASN A 7 -8.08 2.66 -23.08
CA ASN A 7 -7.09 2.89 -22.04
C ASN A 7 -6.03 1.79 -21.96
N ILE A 8 -6.41 0.51 -22.08
CA ILE A 8 -5.43 -0.58 -22.16
C ILE A 8 -4.57 -0.47 -23.43
N LYS A 9 -5.14 0.00 -24.54
CA LYS A 9 -4.40 0.24 -25.77
C LYS A 9 -3.36 1.33 -25.58
N THR A 10 -3.72 2.44 -24.94
CA THR A 10 -2.78 3.53 -24.62
C THR A 10 -1.65 3.02 -23.72
N ILE A 11 -1.96 2.29 -22.65
CA ILE A 11 -0.95 1.70 -21.76
C ILE A 11 -0.01 0.78 -22.53
N ARG A 12 -0.57 -0.12 -23.34
CA ARG A 12 0.20 -1.08 -24.13
C ARG A 12 1.16 -0.37 -25.09
N GLN A 13 0.68 0.65 -25.81
CA GLN A 13 1.49 1.44 -26.73
C GLN A 13 2.59 2.23 -26.02
N ALA A 14 2.27 2.87 -24.89
CA ALA A 14 3.24 3.59 -24.08
C ALA A 14 4.36 2.69 -23.53
N LYS A 15 4.04 1.42 -23.26
CA LYS A 15 5.01 0.40 -22.81
C LYS A 15 5.70 -0.36 -23.94
N GLY A 16 5.38 -0.08 -25.21
CA GLY A 16 5.95 -0.76 -26.37
C GLY A 16 5.57 -2.24 -26.49
N LEU A 17 4.43 -2.65 -25.91
CA LEU A 17 4.00 -4.05 -25.86
C LEU A 17 3.16 -4.43 -27.08
N SER A 18 3.32 -5.66 -27.57
CA SER A 18 2.39 -6.25 -28.55
C SER A 18 1.10 -6.68 -27.86
N GLN A 19 0.00 -6.87 -28.61
CA GLN A 19 -1.25 -7.39 -28.04
C GLN A 19 -1.06 -8.76 -27.39
N GLN A 20 -0.18 -9.61 -27.95
CA GLN A 20 0.16 -10.90 -27.35
C GLN A 20 0.90 -10.70 -26.04
N ALA A 21 1.97 -9.88 -26.03
CA ALA A 21 2.76 -9.64 -24.82
C ALA A 21 1.92 -9.04 -23.69
N PHE A 22 0.96 -8.16 -24.00
CA PHE A 22 0.03 -7.63 -23.00
C PHE A 22 -0.95 -8.70 -22.50
N ALA A 23 -1.41 -9.59 -23.40
CA ALA A 23 -2.29 -10.69 -23.02
C ALA A 23 -1.58 -11.67 -22.05
N ASP A 24 -0.31 -11.97 -22.31
CA ASP A 24 0.52 -12.85 -21.50
C ASP A 24 0.69 -12.33 -20.05
N LEU A 25 0.66 -11.00 -19.83
CA LEU A 25 0.72 -10.41 -18.48
C LEU A 25 -0.49 -10.75 -17.60
N PHE A 26 -1.64 -11.05 -18.22
CA PHE A 26 -2.93 -11.21 -17.54
C PHE A 26 -3.55 -12.60 -17.77
N ASP A 27 -2.77 -13.53 -18.31
CA ASP A 27 -3.23 -14.88 -18.69
C ASP A 27 -4.47 -14.83 -19.61
N LEU A 28 -4.40 -13.95 -20.62
CA LEU A 28 -5.44 -13.76 -21.63
C LEU A 28 -4.91 -14.15 -23.02
N THR A 29 -5.82 -14.32 -23.97
CA THR A 29 -5.44 -14.52 -25.37
C THR A 29 -5.33 -13.19 -26.11
N ARG A 30 -4.47 -13.13 -27.15
CA ARG A 30 -4.38 -11.95 -28.03
C ARG A 30 -5.73 -11.53 -28.62
N GLY A 31 -6.59 -12.50 -28.96
CA GLY A 31 -7.93 -12.22 -29.48
C GLY A 31 -8.82 -11.48 -28.48
N VAL A 32 -8.73 -11.83 -27.20
CA VAL A 32 -9.47 -11.16 -26.11
C VAL A 32 -9.00 -9.71 -25.95
N ILE A 33 -7.69 -9.47 -25.92
CA ILE A 33 -7.15 -8.10 -25.87
C ILE A 33 -7.60 -7.28 -27.07
N GLY A 34 -7.53 -7.83 -28.29
CA GLY A 34 -8.02 -7.14 -29.49
C GLY A 34 -9.52 -6.83 -29.42
N ALA A 35 -10.35 -7.75 -28.92
CA ALA A 35 -11.77 -7.50 -28.72
C ALA A 35 -12.05 -6.38 -27.70
N TYR A 36 -11.25 -6.28 -26.64
CA TYR A 36 -11.34 -5.17 -25.68
C TYR A 36 -10.92 -3.85 -26.30
N GLU A 37 -9.76 -3.78 -26.96
CA GLU A 37 -9.24 -2.56 -27.59
C GLU A 37 -10.19 -1.99 -28.65
N GLU A 38 -10.94 -2.85 -29.33
CA GLU A 38 -11.88 -2.47 -30.39
C GLU A 38 -13.32 -2.29 -29.87
N GLY A 39 -13.55 -2.45 -28.56
CA GLY A 39 -14.87 -2.29 -27.94
C GLY A 39 -15.89 -3.36 -28.34
N ARG A 40 -15.45 -4.48 -28.91
CA ARG A 40 -16.31 -5.63 -29.27
C ARG A 40 -16.71 -6.47 -28.05
N SER A 41 -15.99 -6.33 -26.94
CA SER A 41 -16.26 -7.08 -25.71
C SER A 41 -15.90 -6.23 -24.50
N GLU A 42 -16.61 -6.43 -23.41
CA GLU A 42 -16.29 -5.83 -22.11
C GLU A 42 -15.45 -6.81 -21.27
N PRO A 43 -14.52 -6.31 -20.43
CA PRO A 43 -13.72 -7.15 -19.56
C PRO A 43 -14.56 -7.75 -18.44
N LYS A 44 -14.16 -8.92 -17.95
CA LYS A 44 -14.64 -9.40 -16.65
C LYS A 44 -14.14 -8.47 -15.55
N ILE A 45 -14.92 -8.34 -14.48
CA ILE A 45 -14.54 -7.56 -13.29
C ILE A 45 -13.17 -7.99 -12.76
N SER A 46 -12.87 -9.29 -12.73
CA SER A 46 -11.56 -9.80 -12.32
C SER A 46 -10.42 -9.26 -13.18
N THR A 47 -10.54 -9.35 -14.51
CA THR A 47 -9.55 -8.82 -15.46
C THR A 47 -9.33 -7.32 -15.28
N LEU A 48 -10.42 -6.58 -15.11
CA LEU A 48 -10.37 -5.14 -14.90
C LEU A 48 -9.64 -4.78 -13.61
N LEU A 49 -9.91 -5.48 -12.50
CA LEU A 49 -9.20 -5.28 -11.23
C LEU A 49 -7.72 -5.64 -11.36
N THR A 50 -7.39 -6.74 -12.02
CA THR A 50 -5.99 -7.16 -12.22
C THR A 50 -5.20 -6.13 -13.02
N VAL A 51 -5.77 -5.61 -14.11
CA VAL A 51 -5.11 -4.58 -14.94
C VAL A 51 -4.90 -3.28 -14.14
N VAL A 52 -5.94 -2.84 -13.42
CA VAL A 52 -5.88 -1.62 -12.60
C VAL A 52 -4.83 -1.76 -11.50
N HIS A 53 -4.77 -2.89 -10.80
CA HIS A 53 -3.75 -3.14 -9.78
C HIS A 53 -2.34 -3.24 -10.37
N TYR A 54 -2.17 -3.96 -11.48
CA TYR A 54 -0.84 -4.14 -12.11
C TYR A 54 -0.22 -2.80 -12.55
N PHE A 55 -1.04 -1.90 -13.10
CA PHE A 55 -0.58 -0.58 -13.54
C PHE A 55 -0.78 0.51 -12.47
N ASN A 56 -1.23 0.14 -11.27
CA ASN A 56 -1.43 1.04 -10.14
C ASN A 56 -2.33 2.25 -10.48
N LEU A 57 -3.46 1.99 -11.14
CA LEU A 57 -4.41 2.99 -11.63
C LEU A 57 -5.59 3.17 -10.67
N ASP A 58 -6.27 4.31 -10.78
CA ASP A 58 -7.56 4.55 -10.12
C ASP A 58 -8.67 3.95 -10.99
N LEU A 59 -9.47 3.05 -10.41
CA LEU A 59 -10.49 2.30 -11.15
C LEU A 59 -11.53 3.23 -11.80
N ASP A 60 -12.03 4.21 -11.06
CA ASP A 60 -13.09 5.10 -11.53
C ASP A 60 -12.58 5.93 -12.72
N LYS A 61 -11.42 6.58 -12.57
CA LYS A 61 -10.78 7.31 -13.67
C LYS A 61 -10.48 6.43 -14.86
N PHE A 62 -10.00 5.21 -14.63
CA PHE A 62 -9.66 4.26 -15.67
C PHE A 62 -10.87 3.84 -16.53
N LEU A 63 -12.08 3.89 -15.98
CA LEU A 63 -13.30 3.57 -16.72
C LEU A 63 -14.02 4.78 -17.31
N THR A 64 -13.88 5.95 -16.68
CA THR A 64 -14.67 7.15 -17.00
C THR A 64 -13.90 8.21 -17.78
N VAL A 65 -12.56 8.14 -17.84
CA VAL A 65 -11.71 9.14 -18.48
C VAL A 65 -10.74 8.47 -19.48
N PRO A 66 -10.53 9.03 -20.69
CA PRO A 66 -9.46 8.61 -21.59
C PRO A 66 -8.09 8.85 -20.96
N LEU A 67 -7.25 7.82 -20.92
CA LEU A 67 -5.85 7.92 -20.50
C LEU A 67 -5.00 8.54 -21.59
N THR A 68 -4.15 9.49 -21.20
CA THR A 68 -3.10 10.05 -22.06
C THR A 68 -1.73 9.47 -21.70
N ILE A 69 -0.77 9.56 -22.62
CA ILE A 69 0.61 9.10 -22.39
C ILE A 69 1.26 9.91 -21.24
N ASP A 70 0.92 11.19 -21.12
CA ASP A 70 1.43 12.05 -20.05
C ASP A 70 0.95 11.60 -18.67
N ASP A 71 -0.27 11.07 -18.56
CA ASP A 71 -0.81 10.56 -17.30
C ASP A 71 -0.07 9.31 -16.79
N LEU A 72 0.51 8.52 -17.69
CA LEU A 72 1.30 7.34 -17.35
C LEU A 72 2.72 7.69 -16.86
N ASN A 73 3.18 8.91 -17.13
CA ASN A 73 4.50 9.41 -16.74
C ASN A 73 4.46 10.34 -15.52
N LYS A 74 3.27 10.70 -15.03
CA LYS A 74 3.13 11.52 -13.81
C LYS A 74 3.49 10.69 -12.57
N PRO A 75 4.43 11.15 -11.73
CA PRO A 75 4.73 10.51 -10.45
C PRO A 75 3.54 10.54 -9.47
N GLU A 76 2.51 11.33 -9.78
CA GLU A 76 1.30 11.51 -8.98
C GLU A 76 0.42 10.25 -8.89
N ASN A 77 0.53 9.30 -9.83
CA ASN A 77 -0.19 8.01 -9.75
C ASN A 77 0.43 7.03 -8.73
N LEU A 78 1.58 7.37 -8.12
CA LEU A 78 2.14 6.67 -6.96
C LEU A 78 1.56 7.18 -5.63
N GLU A 79 0.99 8.38 -5.59
CA GLU A 79 0.55 9.00 -4.34
C GLU A 79 -0.84 8.52 -3.87
N LYS A 80 -1.61 7.82 -4.70
CA LYS A 80 -2.97 7.38 -4.33
C LYS A 80 -3.06 6.02 -3.64
N PHE A 81 -1.94 5.31 -3.51
CA PHE A 81 -1.77 4.29 -2.46
C PHE A 81 -1.05 4.88 -1.24
N GLN A 82 -1.39 6.13 -0.92
CA GLN A 82 -1.20 6.69 0.41
C GLN A 82 -1.65 5.64 1.42
N LEU A 83 -0.69 5.19 2.22
CA LEU A 83 -0.92 4.62 3.53
C LEU A 83 -2.12 5.34 4.14
N SER A 84 -3.21 4.62 4.39
CA SER A 84 -4.42 5.17 5.00
C SER A 84 -4.16 5.52 6.46
N PHE A 85 -3.30 6.50 6.71
CA PHE A 85 -3.24 7.19 8.00
C PHE A 85 -4.48 8.08 8.05
N ASN A 86 -5.33 7.85 9.05
CA ASN A 86 -6.44 8.75 9.33
C ASN A 86 -5.88 10.16 9.54
N SER A 87 -6.15 11.07 8.61
CA SER A 87 -5.56 12.41 8.52
C SER A 87 -6.15 13.42 9.52
N ASP A 88 -6.73 12.96 10.62
CA ASP A 88 -7.37 13.82 11.63
C ASP A 88 -6.40 14.25 12.75
N LEU A 89 -5.09 14.19 12.52
CA LEU A 89 -4.08 14.50 13.53
C LEU A 89 -3.49 15.90 13.33
N PRO A 90 -3.54 16.78 14.35
CA PRO A 90 -3.00 18.13 14.27
C PRO A 90 -1.47 18.11 14.41
N TYR A 91 -0.74 18.44 13.34
CA TYR A 91 0.70 18.73 13.40
C TYR A 91 0.93 20.20 13.70
N GLN A 92 1.74 20.50 14.71
CA GLN A 92 2.37 21.81 14.88
C GLN A 92 3.79 21.76 14.32
N GLU A 93 4.07 22.59 13.31
CA GLU A 93 5.42 22.83 12.79
C GLU A 93 6.28 23.47 13.88
N ASN A 94 7.17 22.68 14.48
CA ASN A 94 8.26 23.24 15.26
C ASN A 94 9.41 23.57 14.29
N ASN A 95 9.62 24.87 14.08
CA ASN A 95 10.79 25.45 13.42
C ASN A 95 12.07 24.97 14.10
N ILE A 96 12.76 24.03 13.48
CA ILE A 96 14.19 23.82 13.70
C ILE A 96 14.83 23.99 12.33
N ASP A 97 15.52 25.11 12.18
CA ASP A 97 16.43 25.40 11.07
C ASP A 97 17.45 24.26 10.96
N ASN A 98 17.22 23.35 10.00
CA ASN A 98 18.25 22.68 9.23
C ASN A 98 17.62 22.14 7.96
N ASN A 99 18.32 22.37 6.86
CA ASN A 99 17.93 22.20 5.47
C ASN A 99 17.78 20.72 5.05
N ILE A 100 16.98 19.94 5.79
CA ILE A 100 16.60 18.56 5.48
C ILE A 100 15.09 18.59 5.29
N LYS A 101 14.67 18.73 4.03
CA LYS A 101 13.27 18.55 3.65
C LYS A 101 12.94 17.08 3.89
N TYR A 102 12.38 16.77 5.07
CA TYR A 102 12.04 15.40 5.40
C TYR A 102 11.11 14.83 4.33
N ASN A 103 11.51 13.71 3.72
CA ASN A 103 10.69 13.06 2.70
C ASN A 103 9.40 12.49 3.34
N SER A 104 8.39 12.19 2.53
CA SER A 104 7.07 11.74 3.02
C SER A 104 7.17 10.50 3.92
N LEU A 105 8.18 9.65 3.71
CA LEU A 105 8.44 8.47 4.55
C LEU A 105 8.97 8.86 5.93
N GLN A 106 9.93 9.78 6.02
CA GLN A 106 10.43 10.29 7.30
C GLN A 106 9.32 10.96 8.11
N LYS A 107 8.40 11.67 7.45
CA LYS A 107 7.20 12.23 8.09
C LYS A 107 6.27 11.13 8.61
N ALA A 108 6.06 10.06 7.85
CA ALA A 108 5.22 8.93 8.28
C ALA A 108 5.86 8.17 9.47
N LEU A 109 7.17 7.93 9.40
CA LEU A 109 7.95 7.25 10.44
C LEU A 109 8.08 8.06 11.72
N ALA A 110 8.11 9.40 11.64
CA ALA A 110 8.19 10.27 12.81
C ALA A 110 7.04 10.08 13.82
N ASN A 111 5.93 9.51 13.35
CA ASN A 111 4.69 9.38 14.11
C ASN A 111 4.45 7.95 14.60
N ILE A 112 5.35 7.04 14.28
CA ILE A 112 5.28 5.64 14.67
C ILE A 112 6.03 5.48 16.00
N ASP A 113 5.33 5.01 17.01
CA ASP A 113 5.89 4.82 18.35
C ASP A 113 6.64 3.49 18.47
N LEU A 114 6.19 2.46 17.74
CA LEU A 114 6.79 1.13 17.79
C LEU A 114 6.73 0.43 16.42
N ILE A 115 7.85 -0.19 16.03
CA ILE A 115 7.90 -1.10 14.90
C ILE A 115 8.08 -2.51 15.46
N TYR A 116 7.16 -3.41 15.15
CA TYR A 116 7.15 -4.78 15.65
C TYR A 116 7.37 -5.76 14.51
N GLU A 117 8.31 -6.69 14.67
CA GLU A 117 8.60 -7.75 13.69
C GLU A 117 8.08 -9.10 14.20
N PHE A 118 7.40 -9.85 13.33
CA PHE A 118 7.06 -11.24 13.64
C PHE A 118 8.24 -12.16 13.34
N THR A 119 8.93 -12.62 14.38
CA THR A 119 10.01 -13.61 14.28
C THR A 119 9.54 -14.99 14.76
N GLU A 120 10.37 -16.02 14.56
CA GLU A 120 10.11 -17.40 15.03
C GLU A 120 9.85 -17.49 16.54
N SER A 121 10.36 -16.54 17.33
CA SER A 121 10.18 -16.49 18.78
C SER A 121 8.95 -15.72 19.24
N THR A 122 8.18 -15.14 18.30
CA THR A 122 7.01 -14.33 18.60
C THR A 122 5.71 -15.01 18.22
N LEU A 123 4.64 -14.70 18.95
CA LEU A 123 3.30 -15.18 18.65
C LEU A 123 2.77 -14.49 17.39
N LEU A 124 2.46 -15.30 16.37
CA LEU A 124 1.90 -14.82 15.12
C LEU A 124 0.43 -14.46 15.28
N LEU A 125 0.06 -13.29 14.76
CA LEU A 125 -1.33 -12.86 14.63
C LEU A 125 -1.93 -13.46 13.35
N SER A 126 -3.20 -13.87 13.37
CA SER A 126 -3.84 -14.71 12.32
C SER A 126 -3.80 -14.16 10.89
N ASN A 127 -3.47 -12.89 10.71
CA ASN A 127 -3.50 -12.17 9.43
C ASN A 127 -2.10 -11.74 8.97
N TYR A 128 -1.03 -12.19 9.64
CA TYR A 128 0.34 -11.78 9.39
C TYR A 128 1.25 -12.99 9.26
N ASN A 129 2.36 -12.79 8.56
CA ASN A 129 3.36 -13.82 8.30
C ASN A 129 4.64 -13.54 9.06
N LEU A 130 5.48 -14.57 9.17
CA LEU A 130 6.81 -14.44 9.74
C LEU A 130 7.68 -13.53 8.85
N GLY A 131 8.36 -12.58 9.47
CA GLY A 131 9.11 -11.51 8.82
C GLY A 131 8.29 -10.24 8.55
N ASP A 132 6.98 -10.23 8.80
CA ASP A 132 6.18 -9.02 8.63
C ASP A 132 6.50 -7.99 9.73
N PHE A 133 6.55 -6.71 9.34
CA PHE A 133 6.66 -5.58 10.27
C PHE A 133 5.31 -4.90 10.46
N LEU A 134 4.95 -4.60 11.70
CA LEU A 134 3.83 -3.73 12.04
C LEU A 134 4.33 -2.38 12.51
N PHE A 135 3.69 -1.33 12.01
CA PHE A 135 3.90 0.03 12.47
C PHE A 135 2.77 0.40 13.44
N LEU A 136 3.14 0.71 14.66
CA LEU A 136 2.23 0.87 15.80
C LEU A 136 2.31 2.30 16.35
N ILE A 137 1.14 2.88 16.63
CA ILE A 137 1.00 4.20 17.27
C ILE A 137 0.32 4.03 18.62
N LYS A 138 0.86 4.67 19.65
CA LYS A 138 0.33 4.66 21.00
C LYS A 138 -1.05 5.30 20.99
N SER A 139 -2.03 4.60 21.57
CA SER A 139 -3.43 5.04 21.56
C SER A 139 -4.00 5.05 22.97
N ASN A 140 -5.08 5.81 23.15
CA ASN A 140 -5.84 5.84 24.40
C ASN A 140 -7.08 4.96 24.28
N ILE A 141 -7.25 4.04 25.24
CA ILE A 141 -8.32 3.04 25.30
C ILE A 141 -9.71 3.69 25.27
N LEU A 142 -9.85 4.90 25.82
CA LEU A 142 -11.12 5.60 25.98
C LEU A 142 -11.75 6.11 24.67
N LYS A 143 -11.00 6.15 23.56
CA LYS A 143 -11.47 6.75 22.28
C LYS A 143 -11.65 5.75 21.14
N GLN A 144 -11.28 4.48 21.31
CA GLN A 144 -11.20 3.52 20.20
C GLN A 144 -11.75 2.13 20.58
N ASN A 145 -12.15 1.37 19.56
CA ASN A 145 -12.66 0.01 19.75
C ASN A 145 -11.57 -0.91 20.31
N PRO A 146 -11.80 -1.56 21.48
CA PRO A 146 -10.79 -2.39 22.15
C PRO A 146 -10.40 -3.63 21.34
N GLU A 147 -11.24 -4.07 20.41
CA GLU A 147 -10.95 -5.21 19.51
C GLU A 147 -9.85 -4.91 18.49
N THR A 148 -9.56 -3.64 18.24
CA THR A 148 -8.52 -3.20 17.29
C THR A 148 -7.22 -2.76 17.96
N LEU A 149 -7.22 -2.72 19.29
CA LEU A 149 -6.06 -2.31 20.08
C LEU A 149 -5.18 -3.50 20.39
N LEU A 150 -3.88 -3.26 20.38
CA LEU A 150 -2.85 -4.24 20.67
C LEU A 150 -2.08 -3.80 21.92
N PHE A 151 -1.54 -4.76 22.65
CA PHE A 151 -0.54 -4.49 23.68
C PHE A 151 0.63 -5.45 23.53
N LEU A 152 1.79 -5.02 24.00
CA LEU A 152 2.99 -5.83 24.01
C LEU A 152 3.16 -6.48 25.38
N GLU A 153 3.29 -7.80 25.41
CA GLU A 153 3.50 -8.57 26.65
C GLU A 153 4.59 -9.60 26.44
N LYS A 154 5.69 -9.48 27.21
CA LYS A 154 6.85 -10.38 27.15
C LYS A 154 7.36 -10.58 25.71
N GLY A 155 7.43 -9.49 24.94
CA GLY A 155 7.88 -9.51 23.55
C GLY A 155 6.85 -10.00 22.53
N ASN A 156 5.63 -10.34 22.95
CA ASN A 156 4.57 -10.79 22.05
C ASN A 156 3.47 -9.75 21.92
N LEU A 157 3.04 -9.53 20.68
CA LEU A 157 1.93 -8.63 20.36
C LEU A 157 0.59 -9.38 20.45
N LYS A 158 -0.36 -8.84 21.21
CA LYS A 158 -1.69 -9.46 21.42
C LYS A 158 -2.80 -8.43 21.35
N TYR A 159 -4.00 -8.84 20.94
CA TYR A 159 -5.19 -8.00 20.97
C TYR A 159 -5.67 -7.75 22.40
N LEU A 160 -6.05 -6.52 22.69
CA LEU A 160 -6.59 -6.13 23.99
C LEU A 160 -7.89 -6.87 24.35
N SER A 161 -8.66 -7.31 23.33
CA SER A 161 -9.81 -8.20 23.50
C SER A 161 -9.47 -9.55 24.14
N SER A 162 -8.21 -9.99 24.11
CA SER A 162 -7.79 -11.26 24.72
C SER A 162 -7.58 -11.17 26.24
N ILE A 163 -7.79 -10.00 26.86
CA ILE A 163 -7.60 -9.77 28.30
C ILE A 163 -8.90 -9.23 28.92
N ALA A 164 -9.11 -9.52 30.21
CA ALA A 164 -10.21 -8.98 30.98
C ALA A 164 -10.16 -7.43 31.07
N LYS A 165 -11.34 -6.79 31.01
CA LYS A 165 -11.49 -5.32 30.98
C LYS A 165 -10.83 -4.59 32.17
N GLU A 166 -10.61 -5.31 33.27
CA GLU A 166 -10.01 -4.80 34.51
C GLU A 166 -8.51 -4.46 34.35
N ASP A 167 -7.81 -5.10 33.41
CA ASP A 167 -6.37 -4.90 33.18
C ASP A 167 -6.07 -3.87 32.08
N TYR A 168 -7.10 -3.31 31.44
CA TYR A 168 -6.95 -2.35 30.34
C TYR A 168 -6.11 -1.14 30.78
N HIS A 169 -6.34 -0.65 32.01
CA HIS A 169 -5.70 0.57 32.51
C HIS A 169 -4.22 0.45 32.85
N LYS A 170 -3.65 -0.77 32.87
CA LYS A 170 -2.25 -0.99 33.28
C LYS A 170 -1.28 -1.17 32.13
N LYS A 171 -1.78 -1.31 30.89
CA LYS A 171 -0.94 -1.64 29.73
C LYS A 171 -0.91 -0.50 28.73
N GLU A 172 0.27 -0.26 28.18
CA GLU A 172 0.40 0.60 27.00
C GLU A 172 -0.24 -0.11 25.82
N VAL A 173 -1.17 0.59 25.17
CA VAL A 173 -1.90 0.07 24.02
C VAL A 173 -1.51 0.81 22.76
N TYR A 174 -1.55 0.07 21.67
CA TYR A 174 -1.12 0.48 20.37
C TYR A 174 -2.22 0.22 19.35
N LYS A 175 -2.33 1.12 18.38
CA LYS A 175 -3.15 0.94 17.19
C LYS A 175 -2.23 0.60 16.02
N ILE A 176 -2.66 -0.32 15.17
CA ILE A 176 -1.98 -0.61 13.91
C ILE A 176 -2.17 0.58 12.97
N SER A 177 -1.05 1.17 12.56
CA SER A 177 -1.04 2.26 11.60
C SER A 177 -0.65 1.81 10.19
N GLY A 178 0.01 0.65 10.07
CA GLY A 178 0.35 0.01 8.82
C GLY A 178 1.10 -1.30 9.06
N TYR A 179 1.36 -2.05 7.98
CA TYR A 179 2.23 -3.22 8.02
C TYR A 179 3.02 -3.35 6.72
N LEU A 180 4.17 -4.03 6.79
CA LEU A 180 5.03 -4.39 5.68
C LEU A 180 5.19 -5.91 5.67
N SER A 181 4.93 -6.54 4.53
CA SER A 181 5.08 -7.99 4.35
C SER A 181 6.01 -8.29 3.18
N PHE A 182 6.80 -9.35 3.29
CA PHE A 182 7.84 -9.72 2.30
C PHE A 182 7.48 -10.91 1.42
N GLU A 183 6.44 -11.70 1.73
CA GLU A 183 6.07 -12.87 0.91
C GLU A 183 5.41 -12.51 -0.42
N GLN A 184 4.68 -11.40 -0.45
CA GLN A 184 4.26 -10.78 -1.71
C GLN A 184 5.19 -9.60 -1.95
N LYS A 185 5.63 -9.35 -3.19
CA LYS A 185 6.36 -8.12 -3.55
C LYS A 185 5.49 -6.92 -3.24
N ASN A 186 5.49 -6.52 -1.97
CA ASN A 186 4.74 -5.40 -1.46
C ASN A 186 5.41 -4.16 -2.03
N ILE A 187 4.61 -3.23 -2.53
CA ILE A 187 5.09 -2.02 -3.19
C ILE A 187 6.13 -1.31 -2.30
N LEU A 188 5.93 -1.33 -0.99
CA LEU A 188 6.86 -0.80 -0.01
C LEU A 188 8.22 -1.52 0.04
N SER A 189 8.30 -2.86 -0.10
CA SER A 189 9.59 -3.54 -0.15
C SER A 189 10.38 -3.16 -1.40
N SER A 190 9.69 -3.06 -2.54
CA SER A 190 10.31 -2.59 -3.79
C SER A 190 10.73 -1.11 -3.74
N ILE A 191 10.02 -0.28 -2.97
CA ILE A 191 10.37 1.12 -2.74
C ILE A 191 11.59 1.20 -1.83
N LEU A 192 11.62 0.44 -0.73
CA LEU A 192 12.75 0.43 0.21
C LEU A 192 14.03 -0.12 -0.44
N GLU A 193 13.95 -1.20 -1.23
CA GLU A 193 15.09 -1.68 -2.02
C GLU A 193 15.62 -0.62 -2.99
N ARG A 194 14.73 0.11 -3.65
CA ARG A 194 15.14 1.19 -4.56
C ARG A 194 15.78 2.36 -3.81
N ILE A 195 15.28 2.72 -2.63
CA ILE A 195 15.87 3.74 -1.78
C ILE A 195 17.28 3.31 -1.34
N GLU A 196 17.45 2.07 -0.89
CA GLU A 196 18.76 1.56 -0.48
C GLU A 196 19.78 1.56 -1.64
N ILE A 197 19.33 1.21 -2.86
CA ILE A 197 20.17 1.30 -4.08
C ILE A 197 20.58 2.74 -4.37
N LEU A 198 19.68 3.71 -4.20
CA LEU A 198 19.96 5.12 -4.44
C LEU A 198 20.95 5.68 -3.41
N GLU A 199 20.84 5.28 -2.14
CA GLU A 199 21.77 5.70 -1.09
C GLU A 199 23.17 5.10 -1.28
N LYS A 200 23.28 3.85 -1.75
CA LYS A 200 24.59 3.22 -2.07
C LYS A 200 25.29 3.85 -3.26
N ARG A 201 24.55 4.46 -4.20
CA ARG A 201 25.11 5.16 -5.37
C ARG A 201 25.54 6.60 -5.08
N GLY A 202 25.10 7.17 -3.95
CA GLY A 202 25.47 8.51 -3.51
C GLY A 202 26.75 8.57 -2.66
N LYS A 203 27.47 7.45 -2.48
CA LYS A 203 28.76 7.36 -1.79
C LYS A 203 29.91 7.11 -2.74
#